data_AF-A0AA92X738-F1
#
_entry.id   AF-A0AA92X738-F1
#
_cell.length_a   1.000
_cell.length_b   1.000
_cell.length_c   1.000
_cell.angle_alpha   90.00
_cell.angle_beta   90.00
_cell.angle_gamma   90.00
#
_symmetry.space_group_name_H-M   'P 1'
#
loop_
_entity.id
_entity.type
_entity.pdbx_description
1 polymer ?
#
loop_
_entity_poly.entity_id
_entity_poly.type
_entity_poly.pdbx_seq_one_letter_code
_entity_poly.pdbx_strand_id
1 'polypeptide(L)'
;MKLRVLSLIVPALLVAGTAGAAEIYNKDGNKLDLFGKIDGLHYFSDDKNSDGDQSYMRFGLRGETQISDQLTGYGEWEYQANLNRAESEDNNNFTRVGFAGLKFGDYGSLDYGRNYGVLYDIGAWTDVLPEFGGDTYGADNFMFQRTNGVLTYRNTGFFGLVDGLNFALQYQGKNDSATESNNGRDVLAQNGDGYGMSASYDLGYGISAAAAYFSSDRTNDQNGVNGNYTGILGRGDKAEAYSGGLKYDANNVYLAAMYTQSYNATRFGSSDSSVYGYANKAQNVEVVAQYQFDFGLRPSVAYLQSRGKDIDRGYGDQDLMKYVDVGATYYFNKNMSTYVDYKINLLDDNNFTKAAGINTDDVVAVGLVYQF
;
A
#
# COMPACT_ATOMS: atom_id res chain seq x y z
N MET A 1 13.87 41.66 3.97
CA MET A 1 13.58 41.00 2.67
C MET A 1 12.21 40.35 2.76
N LYS A 2 11.36 40.49 1.74
CA LYS A 2 9.97 40.01 1.75
C LYS A 2 9.96 38.47 1.79
N LEU A 3 9.39 37.90 2.84
CA LEU A 3 9.05 36.47 2.94
C LEU A 3 8.08 36.12 1.82
N ARG A 4 8.57 35.51 0.73
CA ARG A 4 7.72 34.76 -0.19
C ARG A 4 7.63 33.35 0.37
N VAL A 5 6.51 33.05 1.03
CA VAL A 5 6.12 31.67 1.36
C VAL A 5 5.81 31.00 0.02
N LEU A 6 6.82 30.35 -0.59
CA LEU A 6 6.58 29.39 -1.66
C LEU A 6 6.31 28.05 -0.97
N SER A 7 5.04 27.69 -0.80
CA SER A 7 4.68 26.33 -0.43
C SER A 7 5.02 25.42 -1.61
N LEU A 8 6.09 24.64 -1.47
CA LEU A 8 6.48 23.62 -2.43
C LEU A 8 5.46 22.48 -2.37
N ILE A 9 4.71 22.30 -3.47
CA ILE A 9 3.73 21.24 -3.63
C ILE A 9 4.50 19.93 -3.91
N VAL A 10 4.58 19.03 -2.93
CA VAL A 10 4.96 17.63 -3.14
C VAL A 10 3.94 17.00 -4.10
N PRO A 11 4.35 16.14 -5.06
CA PRO A 11 3.41 15.35 -5.84
C PRO A 11 2.44 14.60 -4.92
N ALA A 12 1.17 15.01 -4.96
CA ALA A 12 0.17 14.83 -3.91
C ALA A 12 -0.42 13.42 -3.76
N LEU A 13 0.32 12.35 -4.06
CA LEU A 13 -0.26 11.00 -4.12
C LEU A 13 -0.05 10.12 -2.88
N LEU A 14 0.59 10.60 -1.80
CA LEU A 14 0.81 9.79 -0.59
C LEU A 14 0.54 10.55 0.73
N VAL A 15 -0.47 11.42 0.76
CA VAL A 15 -0.87 12.17 1.97
C VAL A 15 -2.10 11.56 2.66
N ALA A 16 -2.33 10.25 2.51
CA ALA A 16 -3.23 9.51 3.40
C ALA A 16 -2.53 9.32 4.75
N GLY A 17 -2.46 10.38 5.56
CA GLY A 17 -1.93 10.33 6.94
C GLY A 17 -1.12 11.56 7.39
N THR A 18 -0.58 12.40 6.49
CA THR A 18 0.29 13.51 6.92
C THR A 18 -0.43 14.83 7.18
N ALA A 19 -1.75 14.82 7.42
CA ALA A 19 -2.49 16.02 7.86
C ALA A 19 -2.08 16.51 9.27
N GLY A 20 -1.16 15.80 9.94
CA GLY A 20 -0.59 16.15 11.24
C GLY A 20 0.76 16.87 11.20
N ALA A 21 1.58 16.64 10.17
CA ALA A 21 3.04 16.82 10.23
C ALA A 21 3.49 18.15 10.87
N ALA A 22 4.35 18.03 11.89
CA ALA A 22 4.95 19.16 12.59
C ALA A 22 6.23 19.63 11.87
N GLU A 23 6.19 20.83 11.31
CA GLU A 23 7.41 21.51 10.83
C GLU A 23 8.31 21.80 12.04
N ILE A 24 9.45 21.11 12.13
CA ILE A 24 10.40 21.25 13.25
C ILE A 24 11.64 22.06 12.85
N TYR A 25 11.87 22.25 11.56
CA TYR A 25 12.96 23.07 11.04
C TYR A 25 12.57 23.72 9.71
N ASN A 26 12.83 25.02 9.59
CA ASN A 26 12.64 25.76 8.36
C ASN A 26 13.61 26.94 8.32
N LYS A 27 14.76 26.75 7.68
CA LYS A 27 15.81 27.77 7.62
C LYS A 27 16.70 27.54 6.40
N ASP A 28 17.10 28.65 5.77
CA ASP A 28 18.07 28.67 4.67
C ASP A 28 17.69 27.76 3.48
N GLY A 29 16.40 27.72 3.14
CA GLY A 29 15.87 26.92 2.04
C GLY A 29 15.76 25.42 2.35
N ASN A 30 16.00 25.01 3.60
CA ASN A 30 15.82 23.64 4.06
C ASN A 30 14.64 23.56 5.04
N LYS A 31 13.77 22.59 4.80
CA LYS A 31 12.59 22.29 5.61
C LYS A 31 12.66 20.84 6.09
N LEU A 32 12.30 20.60 7.34
CA LEU A 32 12.15 19.27 7.92
C LEU A 32 10.84 19.18 8.69
N ASP A 33 9.99 18.28 8.25
CA ASP A 33 8.77 17.87 8.92
C ASP A 33 9.03 16.56 9.68
N LEU A 34 8.60 16.53 10.94
CA LEU A 34 8.48 15.32 11.73
C LEU A 34 6.99 14.97 11.78
N PHE A 35 6.65 13.72 11.45
CA PHE A 35 5.27 13.26 11.46
C PHE A 35 5.16 11.89 12.12
N GLY A 36 3.97 11.56 12.57
CA GLY A 36 3.72 10.23 13.13
C GLY A 36 2.34 10.04 13.69
N LYS A 37 2.09 8.81 14.14
CA LYS A 37 0.90 8.44 14.90
C LYS A 37 1.20 7.38 15.94
N ILE A 38 0.41 7.35 17.00
CA ILE A 38 0.31 6.26 17.96
C ILE A 38 -1.13 5.77 17.90
N ASP A 39 -1.30 4.48 17.63
CA ASP A 39 -2.57 3.80 17.46
C ASP A 39 -2.73 2.80 18.59
N GLY A 40 -3.54 3.14 19.58
CA GLY A 40 -3.96 2.20 20.61
C GLY A 40 -5.10 1.37 20.05
N LEU A 41 -4.79 0.14 19.63
CA LEU A 41 -5.66 -0.68 18.77
C LEU A 41 -5.87 -2.06 19.37
N HIS A 42 -7.10 -2.55 19.34
CA HIS A 42 -7.44 -3.90 19.75
C HIS A 42 -8.32 -4.57 18.71
N TYR A 43 -8.02 -5.83 18.42
CA TYR A 43 -8.83 -6.70 17.57
C TYR A 43 -9.58 -7.71 18.42
N PHE A 44 -10.84 -7.95 18.07
CA PHE A 44 -11.67 -9.01 18.63
C PHE A 44 -11.98 -10.01 17.52
N SER A 45 -11.55 -11.26 17.69
CA SER A 45 -11.79 -12.32 16.71
C SER A 45 -11.82 -13.71 17.36
N ASP A 46 -12.51 -14.64 16.71
CA ASP A 46 -12.41 -16.06 17.05
C ASP A 46 -11.05 -16.65 16.63
N ASP A 47 -10.40 -16.09 15.60
CA ASP A 47 -9.03 -16.41 15.23
C ASP A 47 -8.03 -15.82 16.24
N LYS A 48 -7.42 -16.70 17.04
CA LYS A 48 -6.44 -16.33 18.08
C LYS A 48 -5.13 -15.77 17.56
N ASN A 49 -4.85 -15.88 16.26
CA ASN A 49 -3.70 -15.20 15.66
C ASN A 49 -4.01 -13.72 15.33
N SER A 50 -5.30 -13.37 15.25
CA SER A 50 -5.76 -12.01 14.97
C SER A 50 -6.22 -11.27 16.25
N ASP A 51 -6.84 -12.00 17.18
CA ASP A 51 -7.39 -11.50 18.45
C ASP A 51 -6.34 -10.90 19.39
N GLY A 52 -6.67 -9.77 20.03
CA GLY A 52 -5.86 -9.15 21.08
C GLY A 52 -5.34 -7.75 20.75
N ASP A 53 -4.32 -7.34 21.51
CA ASP A 53 -3.68 -6.04 21.34
C ASP A 53 -2.94 -5.98 19.99
N GLN A 54 -3.20 -4.93 19.23
CA GLN A 54 -2.58 -4.62 17.95
C GLN A 54 -1.95 -3.21 17.96
N SER A 55 -1.74 -2.64 19.15
CA SER A 55 -1.20 -1.29 19.29
C SER A 55 0.14 -1.12 18.58
N TYR A 56 0.29 -0.02 17.85
CA TYR A 56 1.51 0.32 17.13
C TYR A 56 1.72 1.84 17.06
N MET A 57 2.93 2.24 16.71
CA MET A 57 3.22 3.61 16.33
C MET A 57 3.93 3.68 15.00
N ARG A 58 3.72 4.78 14.28
CA ARG A 58 4.51 5.16 13.12
C ARG A 58 5.14 6.51 13.37
N PHE A 59 6.39 6.67 12.94
CA PHE A 59 7.05 7.96 12.96
C PHE A 59 7.94 8.10 11.73
N GLY A 60 8.11 9.32 11.28
CA GLY A 60 8.84 9.60 10.06
C GLY A 60 9.33 11.03 9.95
N LEU A 61 10.24 11.22 9.01
CA LEU A 61 10.83 12.49 8.67
C LEU A 61 10.59 12.74 7.18
N ARG A 62 10.18 13.96 6.85
CA ARG A 62 10.11 14.45 5.46
C ARG A 62 10.94 15.71 5.36
N GLY A 63 12.02 15.63 4.58
CA GLY A 63 12.96 16.73 4.38
C GLY A 63 12.91 17.24 2.96
N GLU A 64 13.00 18.55 2.80
CA GLU A 64 13.12 19.23 1.51
C GLU A 64 14.23 20.28 1.56
N THR A 65 14.96 20.43 0.47
CA THR A 65 15.99 21.45 0.32
C THR A 65 15.88 22.10 -1.05
N GLN A 66 15.70 23.41 -1.08
CA GLN A 66 15.74 24.19 -2.30
C GLN A 66 17.19 24.28 -2.79
N ILE A 67 17.45 23.73 -3.97
CA ILE A 67 18.79 23.76 -4.60
C ILE A 67 18.87 24.96 -5.56
N SER A 68 17.81 25.19 -6.34
CA SER A 68 17.62 26.36 -7.19
C SER A 68 16.13 26.67 -7.36
N ASP A 69 15.79 27.65 -8.21
CA ASP A 69 14.38 27.97 -8.52
C ASP A 69 13.63 26.83 -9.23
N GLN A 70 14.35 25.91 -9.87
CA GLN A 70 13.78 24.81 -10.65
C GLN A 70 14.19 23.42 -10.12
N LEU A 71 14.97 23.35 -9.05
CA LEU A 71 15.48 22.10 -8.51
C LEU A 71 15.31 22.05 -6.99
N THR A 72 14.57 21.05 -6.53
CA THR A 72 14.38 20.74 -5.11
C THR A 72 14.85 19.32 -4.84
N GLY A 73 15.72 19.15 -3.84
CA GLY A 73 16.02 17.83 -3.28
C GLY A 73 15.05 17.49 -2.16
N TYR A 74 14.65 16.23 -2.06
CA TYR A 74 13.77 15.78 -0.99
C TYR A 74 14.12 14.36 -0.55
N GLY A 75 13.65 14.00 0.64
CA GLY A 75 13.74 12.64 1.15
C GLY A 75 12.68 12.39 2.21
N GLU A 76 12.27 11.13 2.30
CA GLU A 76 11.28 10.68 3.28
C GLU A 76 11.70 9.35 3.88
N TRP A 77 11.47 9.22 5.17
CA TRP A 77 11.61 7.97 5.89
C TRP A 77 10.42 7.80 6.84
N GLU A 78 9.81 6.62 6.84
CA GLU A 78 8.72 6.26 7.74
C GLU A 78 9.00 4.88 8.34
N TYR A 79 8.87 4.77 9.66
CA TYR A 79 9.13 3.57 10.43
C TYR A 79 7.89 3.16 11.22
N GLN A 80 7.64 1.86 11.31
CA GLN A 80 6.62 1.28 12.18
C GLN A 80 7.29 0.55 13.34
N ALA A 81 6.86 0.89 14.55
CA ALA A 81 7.18 0.17 15.76
C ALA A 81 5.89 -0.44 16.34
N ASN A 82 5.85 -1.76 16.50
CA ASN A 82 4.73 -2.44 17.15
C ASN A 82 4.90 -2.33 18.67
N LEU A 83 3.79 -2.12 19.38
CA LEU A 83 3.75 -1.85 20.82
C LEU A 83 3.03 -2.95 21.61
N ASN A 84 2.63 -4.02 20.92
CA ASN A 84 1.78 -5.10 21.42
C ASN A 84 2.54 -6.37 21.82
N ARG A 85 3.87 -6.29 22.01
CA ARG A 85 4.73 -7.41 22.40
C ARG A 85 5.53 -7.10 23.66
N ALA A 86 5.90 -8.15 24.39
CA ALA A 86 6.73 -8.00 25.57
C ALA A 86 8.17 -7.59 25.18
N GLU A 87 8.86 -6.84 26.04
CA GLU A 87 10.22 -6.33 25.76
C GLU A 87 11.27 -7.43 25.48
N SER A 88 11.00 -8.66 25.93
CA SER A 88 11.87 -9.82 25.68
C SER A 88 11.68 -10.45 24.30
N GLU A 89 10.66 -10.05 23.54
CA GLU A 89 10.31 -10.60 22.24
C GLU A 89 10.82 -9.71 21.09
N ASP A 90 10.98 -10.31 19.90
CA ASP A 90 11.18 -9.51 18.70
C ASP A 90 9.87 -8.76 18.38
N ASN A 91 9.96 -7.43 18.30
CA ASN A 91 8.81 -6.55 18.05
C ASN A 91 8.38 -6.52 16.59
N ASN A 92 9.11 -7.15 15.66
CA ASN A 92 8.81 -7.12 14.23
C ASN A 92 8.68 -5.67 13.70
N ASN A 93 9.54 -4.76 14.15
CA ASN A 93 9.55 -3.37 13.70
C ASN A 93 10.19 -3.25 12.31
N PHE A 94 9.72 -2.33 11.47
CA PHE A 94 10.22 -2.21 10.09
C PHE A 94 10.12 -0.81 9.50
N THR A 95 11.01 -0.52 8.56
CA THR A 95 10.93 0.66 7.69
C THR A 95 9.83 0.44 6.65
N ARG A 96 8.87 1.36 6.58
CA ARG A 96 7.79 1.36 5.60
C ARG A 96 8.26 2.00 4.30
N VAL A 97 8.72 3.24 4.35
CA VAL A 97 9.36 3.92 3.21
C VAL A 97 10.68 4.55 3.64
N GLY A 98 11.58 4.73 2.67
CA GLY A 98 12.91 5.28 2.86
C GLY A 98 13.54 5.56 1.51
N PHE A 99 13.43 6.80 1.03
CA PHE A 99 13.88 7.21 -0.29
C PHE A 99 14.36 8.66 -0.32
N ALA A 100 15.12 8.99 -1.36
CA ALA A 100 15.53 10.35 -1.68
C ALA A 100 15.29 10.64 -3.16
N GLY A 101 15.08 11.91 -3.50
CA GLY A 101 14.76 12.30 -4.86
C GLY A 101 15.04 13.76 -5.18
N LEU A 102 14.85 14.07 -6.46
CA LEU A 102 14.96 15.40 -7.04
C LEU A 102 13.66 15.75 -7.76
N LYS A 103 13.20 16.99 -7.62
CA LYS A 103 12.07 17.56 -8.35
C LYS A 103 12.57 18.68 -9.26
N PHE A 104 12.21 18.62 -10.53
CA PHE A 104 12.69 19.47 -11.61
C PHE A 104 11.61 20.46 -12.07
N GLY A 105 11.07 21.27 -11.15
CA GLY A 105 9.93 22.15 -11.43
C GLY A 105 8.75 21.35 -12.00
N ASP A 106 8.29 21.74 -13.19
CA ASP A 106 7.17 21.10 -13.91
C ASP A 106 7.59 19.90 -14.79
N TYR A 107 8.91 19.65 -14.92
CA TYR A 107 9.41 18.49 -15.65
C TYR A 107 9.30 17.18 -14.87
N GLY A 108 8.78 17.23 -13.64
CA GLY A 108 8.50 16.06 -12.82
C GLY A 108 9.52 15.83 -11.72
N SER A 109 9.50 14.63 -11.15
CA SER A 109 10.38 14.21 -10.06
C SER A 109 10.95 12.82 -10.32
N LEU A 110 12.14 12.57 -9.77
CA LEU A 110 12.80 11.27 -9.80
C LEU A 110 13.23 10.91 -8.37
N ASP A 111 12.84 9.75 -7.88
CA ASP A 111 13.22 9.24 -6.56
C ASP A 111 13.71 7.79 -6.61
N TYR A 112 14.57 7.42 -5.66
CA TYR A 112 15.06 6.05 -5.50
C TYR A 112 15.08 5.63 -4.04
N GLY A 113 14.65 4.40 -3.77
CA GLY A 113 14.74 3.77 -2.45
C GLY A 113 13.66 2.72 -2.21
N ARG A 114 13.24 2.61 -0.94
CA ARG A 114 12.02 1.87 -0.57
C ARG A 114 10.85 2.83 -0.69
N ASN A 115 9.99 2.62 -1.69
CA ASN A 115 8.84 3.47 -1.96
C ASN A 115 7.63 2.63 -2.38
N TYR A 116 6.49 3.27 -2.64
CA TYR A 116 5.30 2.61 -3.15
C TYR A 116 5.46 2.26 -4.64
N GLY A 117 5.05 1.03 -4.99
CA GLY A 117 4.93 0.55 -6.34
C GLY A 117 3.81 1.26 -7.12
N VAL A 118 3.97 1.40 -8.43
CA VAL A 118 3.05 2.19 -9.27
C VAL A 118 1.59 1.71 -9.30
N LEU A 119 1.26 0.44 -8.98
CA LEU A 119 -0.16 0.06 -8.85
C LEU A 119 -0.83 0.72 -7.67
N TYR A 120 -0.07 1.09 -6.64
CA TYR A 120 -0.63 1.73 -5.46
C TYR A 120 -1.11 3.15 -5.73
N ASP A 121 -0.75 3.75 -6.88
CA ASP A 121 -1.36 5.00 -7.35
C ASP A 121 -2.89 4.86 -7.58
N ILE A 122 -3.37 3.62 -7.77
CA ILE A 122 -4.79 3.26 -7.82
C ILE A 122 -5.24 2.60 -6.53
N GLY A 123 -4.43 1.68 -5.98
CA GLY A 123 -4.77 1.00 -4.72
C GLY A 123 -5.07 1.95 -3.56
N ALA A 124 -4.38 3.09 -3.50
CA ALA A 124 -4.61 4.11 -2.49
C ALA A 124 -6.01 4.74 -2.53
N TRP A 125 -6.80 4.54 -3.61
CA TRP A 125 -8.16 5.08 -3.70
C TRP A 125 -9.17 4.23 -2.92
N THR A 126 -8.90 2.95 -2.70
CA THR A 126 -9.79 2.07 -1.91
C THR A 126 -9.21 1.69 -0.55
N ASP A 127 -7.90 1.88 -0.35
CA ASP A 127 -7.19 1.76 0.93
C ASP A 127 -7.45 2.99 1.84
N VAL A 128 -8.71 3.18 2.23
CA VAL A 128 -9.20 4.33 3.00
C VAL A 128 -10.16 3.93 4.13
N LEU A 129 -10.25 2.63 4.43
CA LEU A 129 -11.11 2.14 5.51
C LEU A 129 -10.53 2.56 6.87
N PRO A 130 -11.32 2.49 7.95
CA PRO A 130 -10.84 2.86 9.28
C PRO A 130 -9.59 2.10 9.72
N GLU A 131 -9.53 0.79 9.46
CA GLU A 131 -8.39 -0.07 9.84
C GLU A 131 -8.06 -1.15 8.80
N PHE A 132 -9.07 -1.82 8.23
CA PHE A 132 -8.86 -2.86 7.22
C PHE A 132 -8.63 -2.26 5.82
N GLY A 133 -8.79 -3.05 4.77
CA GLY A 133 -8.68 -2.58 3.38
C GLY A 133 -7.26 -2.57 2.84
N GLY A 134 -7.14 -2.30 1.53
CA GLY A 134 -5.86 -2.30 0.83
C GLY A 134 -5.11 -3.63 0.87
N ASP A 135 -5.82 -4.74 1.10
CA ASP A 135 -5.28 -6.07 1.42
C ASP A 135 -5.50 -7.11 0.31
N THR A 136 -6.12 -6.75 -0.83
CA THR A 136 -6.17 -7.65 -2.01
C THR A 136 -4.79 -7.87 -2.67
N TYR A 137 -3.83 -7.02 -2.32
CA TYR A 137 -2.39 -7.20 -2.47
C TYR A 137 -1.66 -6.49 -1.31
N GLY A 138 -0.36 -6.75 -1.11
CA GLY A 138 0.36 -6.26 0.06
C GLY A 138 1.78 -5.80 -0.21
N ALA A 139 2.44 -5.35 0.86
CA ALA A 139 3.84 -4.94 0.83
C ALA A 139 4.76 -6.06 0.31
N ASP A 140 5.82 -5.63 -0.38
CA ASP A 140 6.89 -6.48 -0.88
C ASP A 140 6.40 -7.56 -1.83
N ASN A 141 5.31 -7.28 -2.56
CA ASN A 141 4.79 -8.12 -3.61
C ASN A 141 4.93 -7.37 -4.96
N PHE A 142 6.07 -7.56 -5.63
CA PHE A 142 6.43 -6.83 -6.86
C PHE A 142 6.22 -5.30 -6.70
N MET A 143 5.41 -4.68 -7.56
CA MET A 143 5.06 -3.25 -7.53
C MET A 143 3.58 -3.01 -7.18
N PHE A 144 2.93 -3.92 -6.43
CA PHE A 144 1.56 -3.73 -5.94
C PHE A 144 1.44 -2.63 -4.87
N GLN A 145 2.42 -2.55 -3.98
CA GLN A 145 2.40 -1.75 -2.75
C GLN A 145 3.83 -1.27 -2.46
N ARG A 146 4.20 -0.98 -1.21
CA ARG A 146 5.58 -0.64 -0.80
C ARG A 146 6.54 -1.76 -1.20
N THR A 147 7.69 -1.38 -1.75
CA THR A 147 8.71 -2.33 -2.20
C THR A 147 10.10 -1.70 -2.20
N ASN A 148 11.15 -2.53 -2.31
CA ASN A 148 12.55 -2.10 -2.26
C ASN A 148 13.13 -1.82 -3.64
N GLY A 149 14.06 -0.86 -3.70
CA GLY A 149 14.93 -0.66 -4.87
C GLY A 149 14.20 -0.16 -6.11
N VAL A 150 13.20 0.72 -5.93
CA VAL A 150 12.46 1.33 -7.03
C VAL A 150 13.05 2.68 -7.41
N LEU A 151 13.27 2.90 -8.70
CA LEU A 151 13.53 4.19 -9.32
C LEU A 151 12.21 4.67 -9.95
N THR A 152 11.64 5.75 -9.42
CA THR A 152 10.33 6.24 -9.85
C THR A 152 10.46 7.63 -10.45
N TYR A 153 10.02 7.78 -11.69
CA TYR A 153 9.79 9.08 -12.30
C TYR A 153 8.30 9.41 -12.26
N ARG A 154 7.93 10.60 -11.79
CA ARG A 154 6.55 11.09 -11.75
C ARG A 154 6.45 12.45 -12.41
N ASN A 155 5.33 12.70 -13.09
CA ASN A 155 5.02 14.00 -13.65
C ASN A 155 3.55 14.35 -13.40
N THR A 156 3.31 15.61 -13.03
CA THR A 156 1.99 16.16 -12.75
C THR A 156 1.66 17.18 -13.84
N GLY A 157 0.44 17.13 -14.37
CA GLY A 157 -0.02 18.04 -15.43
C GLY A 157 0.57 17.77 -16.82
N PHE A 158 1.09 16.56 -17.05
CA PHE A 158 1.71 16.11 -18.31
C PHE A 158 2.65 17.16 -18.93
N PHE A 159 3.70 17.53 -18.20
CA PHE A 159 4.68 18.58 -18.56
C PHE A 159 4.07 19.98 -18.70
N GLY A 160 2.95 20.24 -18.01
CA GLY A 160 2.17 21.46 -18.12
C GLY A 160 1.26 21.53 -19.36
N LEU A 161 1.12 20.44 -20.12
CA LEU A 161 0.32 20.39 -21.35
C LEU A 161 -1.15 20.02 -21.08
N VAL A 162 -1.41 19.21 -20.05
CA VAL A 162 -2.76 18.73 -19.73
C VAL A 162 -2.95 18.79 -18.22
N ASP A 163 -3.65 19.83 -17.78
CA ASP A 163 -4.00 19.98 -16.37
C ASP A 163 -4.83 18.78 -15.88
N GLY A 164 -4.57 18.32 -14.66
CA GLY A 164 -5.18 17.13 -14.07
C GLY A 164 -4.63 15.78 -14.55
N LEU A 165 -3.79 15.72 -15.61
CA LEU A 165 -3.20 14.46 -16.09
C LEU A 165 -1.84 14.20 -15.43
N ASN A 166 -1.76 13.14 -14.64
CA ASN A 166 -0.54 12.71 -13.98
C ASN A 166 -0.10 11.36 -14.52
N PHE A 167 1.20 11.11 -14.57
CA PHE A 167 1.73 9.79 -14.88
C PHE A 167 3.00 9.47 -14.08
N ALA A 168 3.29 8.18 -13.97
CA ALA A 168 4.53 7.67 -13.42
C ALA A 168 5.14 6.58 -14.30
N LEU A 169 6.46 6.49 -14.28
CA LEU A 169 7.25 5.38 -14.80
C LEU A 169 8.13 4.87 -13.67
N GLN A 170 8.23 3.55 -13.51
CA GLN A 170 8.97 2.96 -12.42
C GLN A 170 9.80 1.77 -12.91
N TYR A 171 11.01 1.66 -12.39
CA TYR A 171 11.85 0.48 -12.51
C TYR A 171 12.10 -0.10 -11.12
N GLN A 172 12.05 -1.41 -10.98
CA GLN A 172 12.35 -2.15 -9.75
C GLN A 172 13.53 -3.09 -10.03
N GLY A 173 14.62 -2.95 -9.28
CA GLY A 173 15.73 -3.88 -9.35
C GLY A 173 15.43 -5.23 -8.70
N LYS A 174 16.08 -6.29 -9.18
CA LYS A 174 15.99 -7.65 -8.62
C LYS A 174 16.30 -7.69 -7.12
N ASN A 175 15.40 -8.30 -6.33
CA ASN A 175 15.58 -8.62 -4.91
C ASN A 175 15.31 -10.12 -4.69
N ASP A 176 16.33 -10.90 -4.35
CA ASP A 176 16.27 -12.38 -4.29
C ASP A 176 16.52 -12.95 -2.88
N SER A 177 16.71 -14.26 -2.75
CA SER A 177 17.04 -14.97 -1.51
C SER A 177 18.40 -14.58 -0.96
N ALA A 178 18.63 -14.91 0.32
CA ALA A 178 19.89 -14.64 1.02
C ALA A 178 21.11 -15.35 0.43
N THR A 179 20.91 -16.40 -0.37
CA THR A 179 21.97 -17.10 -1.09
C THR A 179 22.31 -16.44 -2.43
N GLU A 180 21.41 -15.63 -2.99
CA GLU A 180 21.60 -14.96 -4.28
C GLU A 180 21.83 -13.44 -4.16
N SER A 181 21.49 -12.84 -3.01
CA SER A 181 21.62 -11.41 -2.75
C SER A 181 22.02 -11.11 -1.30
N ASN A 182 22.78 -10.03 -1.10
CA ASN A 182 23.15 -9.52 0.22
C ASN A 182 21.94 -9.01 1.03
N ASN A 183 20.84 -8.68 0.37
CA ASN A 183 19.58 -8.21 0.98
C ASN A 183 18.49 -9.29 0.90
N GLY A 184 18.89 -10.55 1.08
CA GLY A 184 18.04 -11.72 0.97
C GLY A 184 16.70 -11.63 1.65
N ARG A 185 15.66 -12.20 1.03
CA ARG A 185 14.30 -12.21 1.59
C ARG A 185 13.51 -13.50 1.30
N ASP A 186 12.39 -13.64 2.01
CA ASP A 186 11.42 -14.71 1.81
C ASP A 186 10.98 -14.82 0.34
N VAL A 187 10.74 -16.04 -0.14
CA VAL A 187 10.38 -16.32 -1.55
C VAL A 187 9.09 -15.62 -2.00
N LEU A 188 8.14 -15.38 -1.09
CA LEU A 188 6.91 -14.63 -1.35
C LEU A 188 7.11 -13.10 -1.35
N ALA A 189 8.33 -12.65 -1.07
CA ALA A 189 8.73 -11.25 -1.10
C ALA A 189 9.81 -10.95 -2.15
N GLN A 190 10.30 -11.96 -2.88
CA GLN A 190 11.28 -11.78 -3.95
C GLN A 190 10.67 -11.11 -5.20
N ASN A 191 11.54 -10.57 -6.05
CA ASN A 191 11.20 -10.10 -7.38
C ASN A 191 12.43 -10.14 -8.29
N GLY A 192 12.24 -10.40 -9.58
CA GLY A 192 13.22 -10.10 -10.62
C GLY A 192 13.26 -8.61 -10.95
N ASP A 193 14.01 -8.25 -11.98
CA ASP A 193 13.95 -6.90 -12.54
C ASP A 193 12.56 -6.64 -13.14
N GLY A 194 12.04 -5.44 -12.98
CA GLY A 194 10.70 -5.11 -13.44
C GLY A 194 10.51 -3.65 -13.76
N TYR A 195 9.47 -3.36 -14.53
CA TYR A 195 9.05 -2.01 -14.86
C TYR A 195 7.53 -1.85 -14.74
N GLY A 196 7.10 -0.64 -14.45
CA GLY A 196 5.70 -0.30 -14.31
C GLY A 196 5.40 1.13 -14.72
N MET A 197 4.12 1.40 -14.94
CA MET A 197 3.62 2.73 -15.28
C MET A 197 2.25 2.94 -14.65
N SER A 198 1.91 4.20 -14.38
CA SER A 198 0.58 4.62 -13.96
C SER A 198 0.18 5.90 -14.67
N ALA A 199 -1.12 6.13 -14.81
CA ALA A 199 -1.69 7.40 -15.20
C ALA A 199 -2.98 7.65 -14.43
N SER A 200 -3.21 8.90 -14.04
CA SER A 200 -4.47 9.35 -13.43
C SER A 200 -4.91 10.66 -14.06
N TYR A 201 -6.22 10.85 -14.17
CA TYR A 201 -6.82 12.05 -14.73
C TYR A 201 -7.99 12.52 -13.87
N ASP A 202 -7.96 13.79 -13.49
CA ASP A 202 -9.12 14.49 -12.93
C ASP A 202 -10.08 14.85 -14.07
N LEU A 203 -11.24 14.20 -14.09
CA LEU A 203 -12.30 14.41 -15.09
C LEU A 203 -13.16 15.66 -14.75
N GLY A 204 -12.91 16.29 -13.61
CA GLY A 204 -13.72 17.36 -13.05
C GLY A 204 -14.90 16.84 -12.22
N TYR A 205 -15.61 17.78 -11.58
CA TYR A 205 -16.79 17.49 -10.74
C TYR A 205 -16.54 16.48 -9.61
N GLY A 206 -15.29 16.35 -9.15
CA GLY A 206 -14.88 15.39 -8.12
C GLY A 206 -14.63 13.98 -8.64
N ILE A 207 -14.72 13.73 -9.95
CA ILE A 207 -14.51 12.41 -10.55
C ILE A 207 -13.07 12.29 -11.05
N SER A 208 -12.40 11.18 -10.71
CA SER A 208 -11.09 10.85 -11.25
C SER A 208 -11.05 9.42 -11.78
N ALA A 209 -10.25 9.19 -12.81
CA ALA A 209 -9.98 7.86 -13.37
C ALA A 209 -8.48 7.59 -13.40
N ALA A 210 -8.08 6.35 -13.14
CA ALA A 210 -6.67 5.96 -13.19
C ALA A 210 -6.50 4.54 -13.69
N ALA A 211 -5.32 4.28 -14.25
CA ALA A 211 -4.88 2.95 -14.64
C ALA A 211 -3.39 2.79 -14.37
N ALA A 212 -2.97 1.58 -14.02
CA ALA A 212 -1.56 1.24 -13.89
C ALA A 212 -1.28 -0.20 -14.31
N TYR A 213 -0.02 -0.45 -14.56
CA TYR A 213 0.50 -1.72 -15.04
C TYR A 213 1.92 -1.96 -14.50
N PHE A 214 2.26 -3.22 -14.24
CA PHE A 214 3.67 -3.65 -14.21
C PHE A 214 3.88 -5.00 -14.91
N SER A 215 5.14 -5.22 -15.29
CA SER A 215 5.72 -6.53 -15.62
C SER A 215 7.06 -6.66 -14.89
N SER A 216 7.20 -7.69 -14.07
CA SER A 216 8.46 -8.06 -13.42
C SER A 216 8.84 -9.49 -13.75
N ASP A 217 10.13 -9.77 -13.94
CA ASP A 217 10.60 -11.14 -14.01
C ASP A 217 10.40 -11.83 -12.65
N ARG A 218 10.16 -13.14 -12.67
CA ARG A 218 10.07 -13.98 -11.47
C ARG A 218 11.40 -14.69 -11.24
N THR A 219 11.76 -14.88 -9.97
CA THR A 219 13.00 -15.58 -9.62
C THR A 219 12.87 -17.08 -9.84
N ASN A 220 14.00 -17.78 -9.92
CA ASN A 220 14.02 -19.24 -10.04
C ASN A 220 13.42 -19.92 -8.81
N ASP A 221 13.64 -19.33 -7.63
CA ASP A 221 13.06 -19.77 -6.35
C ASP A 221 11.53 -19.67 -6.37
N GLN A 222 10.98 -18.56 -6.88
CA GLN A 222 9.54 -18.37 -7.07
C GLN A 222 8.92 -19.40 -8.04
N ASN A 223 9.73 -19.94 -8.94
CA ASN A 223 9.34 -21.01 -9.87
C ASN A 223 9.74 -22.42 -9.38
N GLY A 224 10.21 -22.55 -8.14
CA GLY A 224 10.55 -23.83 -7.52
C GLY A 224 11.70 -24.58 -8.22
N VAL A 225 12.53 -23.89 -9.00
CA VAL A 225 13.58 -24.49 -9.84
C VAL A 225 14.83 -24.87 -9.03
N ASN A 226 15.20 -24.06 -8.04
CA ASN A 226 16.44 -24.22 -7.27
C ASN A 226 16.38 -25.31 -6.16
N GLY A 227 15.31 -26.11 -6.10
CA GLY A 227 15.16 -27.19 -5.11
C GLY A 227 14.78 -26.75 -3.68
N ASN A 228 15.01 -25.49 -3.32
CA ASN A 228 14.68 -24.95 -1.99
C ASN A 228 13.17 -24.75 -1.77
N TYR A 229 12.43 -24.45 -2.83
CA TYR A 229 11.00 -24.12 -2.79
C TYR A 229 10.18 -24.99 -3.76
N THR A 230 10.46 -26.29 -3.85
CA THR A 230 9.75 -27.20 -4.77
C THR A 230 8.23 -27.24 -4.55
N GLY A 231 7.77 -26.89 -3.35
CA GLY A 231 6.37 -26.85 -2.97
C GLY A 231 5.59 -25.60 -3.40
N ILE A 232 6.28 -24.52 -3.81
CA ILE A 232 5.62 -23.25 -4.16
C ILE A 232 4.77 -23.40 -5.42
N LEU A 233 3.55 -22.85 -5.39
CA LEU A 233 2.59 -22.86 -6.49
C LEU A 233 2.67 -21.57 -7.32
N GLY A 234 2.14 -21.64 -8.54
CA GLY A 234 2.20 -20.53 -9.49
C GLY A 234 3.52 -20.54 -10.25
N ARG A 235 3.44 -20.75 -11.56
CA ARG A 235 4.60 -20.87 -12.45
C ARG A 235 4.52 -19.84 -13.56
N GLY A 236 5.64 -19.21 -13.85
CA GLY A 236 5.77 -18.32 -14.98
C GLY A 236 7.03 -17.48 -14.90
N ASP A 237 7.55 -17.08 -16.05
CA ASP A 237 8.77 -16.29 -16.11
C ASP A 237 8.53 -14.84 -15.66
N LYS A 238 7.27 -14.37 -15.72
CA LYS A 238 6.87 -13.02 -15.35
C LYS A 238 5.67 -12.99 -14.42
N ALA A 239 5.68 -11.97 -13.58
CA ALA A 239 4.55 -11.48 -12.81
C ALA A 239 4.04 -10.19 -13.48
N GLU A 240 2.75 -10.14 -13.79
CA GLU A 240 2.11 -8.99 -14.43
C GLU A 240 0.85 -8.59 -13.67
N ALA A 241 0.54 -7.29 -13.65
CA ALA A 241 -0.70 -6.78 -13.10
C ALA A 241 -1.20 -5.58 -13.90
N TYR A 242 -2.52 -5.51 -14.09
CA TYR A 242 -3.23 -4.43 -14.75
C TYR A 242 -4.32 -3.95 -13.79
N SER A 243 -4.32 -2.68 -13.44
CA SER A 243 -5.32 -2.08 -12.55
C SER A 243 -6.00 -0.90 -13.21
N GLY A 244 -7.30 -0.77 -12.97
CA GLY A 244 -8.09 0.42 -13.29
C GLY A 244 -8.93 0.82 -12.09
N GLY A 245 -9.07 2.12 -11.87
CA GLY A 245 -9.86 2.67 -10.78
C GLY A 245 -10.65 3.90 -11.17
N LEU A 246 -11.75 4.11 -10.45
CA LEU A 246 -12.58 5.31 -10.50
C LEU A 246 -12.80 5.80 -9.07
N LYS A 247 -12.78 7.13 -8.89
CA LYS A 247 -13.10 7.77 -7.62
C LYS A 247 -14.04 8.95 -7.84
N TYR A 248 -14.97 9.14 -6.91
CA TYR A 248 -15.72 10.36 -6.68
C TYR A 248 -15.37 10.90 -5.29
N ASP A 249 -14.90 12.14 -5.22
CA ASP A 249 -14.40 12.76 -3.98
C ASP A 249 -14.84 14.23 -3.95
N ALA A 250 -16.12 14.44 -3.63
CA ALA A 250 -16.73 15.77 -3.55
C ALA A 250 -17.99 15.75 -2.69
N ASN A 251 -18.39 16.94 -2.20
CA ASN A 251 -19.64 17.14 -1.45
C ASN A 251 -19.77 16.20 -0.23
N ASN A 252 -18.69 16.05 0.53
CA ASN A 252 -18.60 15.17 1.70
C ASN A 252 -18.77 13.66 1.40
N VAL A 253 -18.85 13.27 0.14
CA VAL A 253 -18.98 11.87 -0.28
C VAL A 253 -17.67 11.40 -0.89
N TYR A 254 -17.21 10.24 -0.44
CA TYR A 254 -16.07 9.53 -1.03
C TYR A 254 -16.55 8.17 -1.54
N LEU A 255 -16.48 7.95 -2.85
CA LEU A 255 -16.74 6.66 -3.47
C LEU A 255 -15.51 6.27 -4.28
N ALA A 256 -15.02 5.06 -4.14
CA ALA A 256 -13.96 4.56 -5.00
C ALA A 256 -14.18 3.09 -5.33
N ALA A 257 -13.74 2.70 -6.51
CA ALA A 257 -13.72 1.32 -6.94
C ALA A 257 -12.47 1.06 -7.76
N MET A 258 -11.88 -0.12 -7.59
CA MET A 258 -10.79 -0.60 -8.42
C MET A 258 -10.99 -2.06 -8.82
N TYR A 259 -10.47 -2.39 -10.00
CA TYR A 259 -10.34 -3.75 -10.49
C TYR A 259 -8.90 -3.99 -10.90
N THR A 260 -8.30 -5.05 -10.38
CA THR A 260 -6.95 -5.48 -10.76
C THR A 260 -6.98 -6.91 -11.26
N GLN A 261 -6.44 -7.15 -12.43
CA GLN A 261 -6.18 -8.48 -12.94
C GLN A 261 -4.68 -8.73 -12.94
N SER A 262 -4.26 -9.84 -12.33
CA SER A 262 -2.85 -10.20 -12.24
C SER A 262 -2.58 -11.59 -12.78
N TYR A 263 -1.33 -11.83 -13.17
CA TYR A 263 -0.82 -13.11 -13.63
C TYR A 263 0.46 -13.43 -12.89
N ASN A 264 0.50 -14.58 -12.21
CA ASN A 264 1.64 -15.05 -11.40
C ASN A 264 2.14 -14.01 -10.37
N ALA A 265 1.27 -13.12 -9.88
CA ALA A 265 1.69 -11.99 -9.05
C ALA A 265 0.92 -11.87 -7.72
N THR A 266 -0.36 -12.22 -7.68
CA THR A 266 -1.11 -12.22 -6.41
C THR A 266 -0.72 -13.44 -5.58
N ARG A 267 -0.05 -13.21 -4.45
CA ARG A 267 0.37 -14.29 -3.55
C ARG A 267 -0.78 -14.81 -2.70
N PHE A 268 -0.66 -16.04 -2.21
CA PHE A 268 -1.52 -16.62 -1.19
C PHE A 268 -0.70 -17.48 -0.23
N GLY A 269 -1.22 -17.61 0.99
CA GLY A 269 -0.55 -18.28 2.11
C GLY A 269 0.78 -17.66 2.50
N SER A 270 1.54 -18.40 3.31
CA SER A 270 2.89 -18.06 3.76
C SER A 270 3.87 -19.20 3.46
N SER A 271 5.17 -18.94 3.49
CA SER A 271 6.20 -19.97 3.30
C SER A 271 6.17 -21.07 4.38
N ASP A 272 5.53 -20.82 5.53
CA ASP A 272 5.26 -21.80 6.58
C ASP A 272 3.97 -22.62 6.36
N SER A 273 3.14 -22.22 5.39
CA SER A 273 1.88 -22.91 5.07
C SER A 273 2.12 -24.18 4.26
N SER A 274 1.20 -25.15 4.36
CA SER A 274 1.30 -26.39 3.57
C SER A 274 1.10 -26.18 2.07
N VAL A 275 0.38 -25.10 1.71
CA VAL A 275 0.09 -24.64 0.36
C VAL A 275 0.30 -23.14 0.30
N TYR A 276 1.19 -22.68 -0.57
CA TYR A 276 1.48 -21.26 -0.74
C TYR A 276 2.05 -21.00 -2.13
N GLY A 277 2.08 -19.74 -2.53
CA GLY A 277 2.67 -19.34 -3.81
C GLY A 277 1.94 -18.16 -4.41
N TYR A 278 1.80 -18.20 -5.73
CA TYR A 278 1.17 -17.14 -6.51
C TYR A 278 0.03 -17.72 -7.33
N ALA A 279 -1.11 -17.03 -7.38
CA ALA A 279 -2.18 -17.41 -8.28
C ALA A 279 -1.72 -17.22 -9.74
N ASN A 280 -1.90 -18.26 -10.58
CA ASN A 280 -1.57 -18.20 -12.01
C ASN A 280 -2.28 -17.02 -12.69
N LYS A 281 -3.52 -16.78 -12.27
CA LYS A 281 -4.26 -15.54 -12.51
C LYS A 281 -5.04 -15.14 -11.27
N ALA A 282 -5.19 -13.85 -11.01
CA ALA A 282 -6.14 -13.36 -10.00
C ALA A 282 -6.98 -12.19 -10.51
N GLN A 283 -8.16 -12.04 -9.93
CA GLN A 283 -9.09 -10.95 -10.18
C GLN A 283 -9.45 -10.33 -8.84
N ASN A 284 -9.03 -9.09 -8.65
CA ASN A 284 -9.19 -8.36 -7.41
C ASN A 284 -10.17 -7.21 -7.63
N VAL A 285 -11.13 -7.06 -6.72
CA VAL A 285 -12.14 -6.01 -6.71
C VAL A 285 -12.13 -5.38 -5.33
N GLU A 286 -12.08 -4.05 -5.29
CA GLU A 286 -12.32 -3.28 -4.07
C GLU A 286 -13.30 -2.16 -4.40
N VAL A 287 -14.31 -1.96 -3.55
CA VAL A 287 -15.28 -0.88 -3.65
C VAL A 287 -15.53 -0.31 -2.27
N VAL A 288 -15.47 1.00 -2.12
CA VAL A 288 -15.68 1.70 -0.84
C VAL A 288 -16.64 2.88 -1.04
N ALA A 289 -17.49 3.10 -0.04
CA ALA A 289 -18.37 4.25 0.07
C ALA A 289 -18.30 4.86 1.47
N GLN A 290 -18.08 6.16 1.55
CA GLN A 290 -17.97 6.90 2.81
C GLN A 290 -18.69 8.24 2.72
N TYR A 291 -19.10 8.75 3.88
CA TYR A 291 -19.70 10.07 4.00
C TYR A 291 -19.07 10.82 5.19
N GLN A 292 -18.64 12.05 4.98
CA GLN A 292 -18.06 12.89 6.02
C GLN A 292 -19.13 13.83 6.60
N PHE A 293 -19.55 13.59 7.84
CA PHE A 293 -20.40 14.54 8.54
C PHE A 293 -19.57 15.72 9.06
N ASP A 294 -20.18 16.91 9.08
CA ASP A 294 -19.54 18.16 9.54
C ASP A 294 -19.09 18.10 11.01
N PHE A 295 -19.75 17.28 11.84
CA PHE A 295 -19.40 17.11 13.24
C PHE A 295 -18.26 16.10 13.49
N GLY A 296 -17.64 15.58 12.43
CA GLY A 296 -16.41 14.77 12.51
C GLY A 296 -16.60 13.25 12.34
N LEU A 297 -17.83 12.74 12.31
CA LEU A 297 -18.08 11.32 12.04
C LEU A 297 -17.96 11.00 10.55
N ARG A 298 -17.28 9.90 10.21
CA ARG A 298 -17.13 9.37 8.86
C ARG A 298 -17.45 7.87 8.83
N PRO A 299 -18.71 7.45 8.61
CA PRO A 299 -19.02 6.05 8.33
C PRO A 299 -18.40 5.60 6.99
N SER A 300 -18.07 4.31 6.93
CA SER A 300 -17.49 3.61 5.77
C SER A 300 -18.17 2.26 5.58
N VAL A 301 -18.44 1.90 4.33
CA VAL A 301 -18.83 0.55 3.93
C VAL A 301 -18.01 0.16 2.72
N ALA A 302 -17.46 -1.05 2.70
CA ALA A 302 -16.70 -1.55 1.58
C ALA A 302 -16.93 -3.04 1.29
N TYR A 303 -16.56 -3.45 0.08
CA TYR A 303 -16.50 -4.84 -0.35
C TYR A 303 -15.15 -5.09 -1.02
N LEU A 304 -14.46 -6.14 -0.58
CA LEU A 304 -13.16 -6.53 -1.10
C LEU A 304 -13.18 -8.01 -1.46
N GLN A 305 -12.64 -8.35 -2.63
CA GLN A 305 -12.50 -9.73 -3.08
C GLN A 305 -11.21 -9.89 -3.88
N SER A 306 -10.46 -10.94 -3.61
CA SER A 306 -9.35 -11.43 -4.43
C SER A 306 -9.65 -12.87 -4.82
N ARG A 307 -9.88 -13.13 -6.10
CA ARG A 307 -10.20 -14.46 -6.62
C ARG A 307 -9.07 -15.02 -7.46
N GLY A 308 -8.39 -16.03 -6.94
CA GLY A 308 -7.41 -16.83 -7.65
C GLY A 308 -8.07 -17.76 -8.65
N LYS A 309 -7.46 -17.88 -9.83
CA LYS A 309 -7.89 -18.71 -10.94
C LYS A 309 -6.82 -19.74 -11.23
N ASP A 310 -7.28 -20.96 -11.54
CA ASP A 310 -6.41 -22.09 -11.89
C ASP A 310 -5.31 -22.32 -10.84
N ILE A 311 -5.66 -22.34 -9.55
CA ILE A 311 -4.71 -22.69 -8.49
C ILE A 311 -4.31 -24.17 -8.67
N ASP A 312 -2.99 -24.40 -8.72
CA ASP A 312 -2.37 -25.70 -8.98
C ASP A 312 -2.81 -26.78 -7.96
N ARG A 313 -2.35 -28.03 -8.17
CA ARG A 313 -2.68 -29.20 -7.32
C ARG A 313 -4.17 -29.52 -7.23
N GLY A 314 -4.95 -29.08 -8.22
CA GLY A 314 -6.38 -29.39 -8.34
C GLY A 314 -7.28 -28.53 -7.47
N TYR A 315 -6.78 -27.44 -6.87
CA TYR A 315 -7.61 -26.49 -6.13
C TYR A 315 -8.53 -25.67 -7.06
N GLY A 316 -8.10 -25.40 -8.30
CA GLY A 316 -8.92 -24.67 -9.28
C GLY A 316 -9.16 -23.22 -8.86
N ASP A 317 -10.36 -22.71 -9.09
CA ASP A 317 -10.74 -21.35 -8.69
C ASP A 317 -10.98 -21.25 -7.18
N GLN A 318 -10.31 -20.32 -6.51
CA GLN A 318 -10.43 -20.10 -5.06
C GLN A 318 -10.55 -18.62 -4.73
N ASP A 319 -11.40 -18.27 -3.77
CA ASP A 319 -11.38 -16.93 -3.17
C ASP A 319 -10.20 -16.89 -2.18
N LEU A 320 -9.22 -16.01 -2.45
CA LEU A 320 -8.04 -15.78 -1.60
C LEU A 320 -8.36 -14.81 -0.47
N MET A 321 -9.36 -13.95 -0.71
CA MET A 321 -9.88 -12.95 0.20
C MET A 321 -11.29 -12.60 -0.25
N LYS A 322 -12.23 -12.45 0.69
CA LYS A 322 -13.57 -11.99 0.40
C LYS A 322 -14.26 -11.51 1.67
N TYR A 323 -14.59 -10.23 1.76
CA TYR A 323 -15.29 -9.70 2.92
C TYR A 323 -16.08 -8.43 2.61
N VAL A 324 -17.04 -8.16 3.48
CA VAL A 324 -17.68 -6.84 3.60
C VAL A 324 -17.09 -6.15 4.82
N ASP A 325 -16.83 -4.86 4.69
CA ASP A 325 -16.36 -4.01 5.77
C ASP A 325 -17.43 -2.97 6.12
N VAL A 326 -17.66 -2.78 7.42
CA VAL A 326 -18.53 -1.72 7.93
C VAL A 326 -17.87 -1.10 9.14
N GLY A 327 -17.60 0.20 9.07
CA GLY A 327 -16.91 0.92 10.13
C GLY A 327 -17.25 2.40 10.18
N ALA A 328 -16.69 3.08 11.17
CA ALA A 328 -16.78 4.52 11.29
C ALA A 328 -15.58 5.09 12.04
N THR A 329 -15.06 6.20 11.53
CA THR A 329 -14.04 7.01 12.20
C THR A 329 -14.67 8.30 12.72
N TYR A 330 -14.40 8.65 13.97
CA TYR A 330 -14.74 9.93 14.55
C TYR A 330 -13.49 10.79 14.73
N TYR A 331 -13.41 11.89 13.98
CA TYR A 331 -12.33 12.86 14.07
C TYR A 331 -12.66 13.92 15.12
N PHE A 332 -11.98 13.89 16.27
CA PHE A 332 -12.10 14.97 17.26
C PHE A 332 -11.48 16.27 16.73
N ASN A 333 -10.33 16.12 16.05
CA ASN A 333 -9.63 17.16 15.30
C ASN A 333 -8.59 16.47 14.39
N LYS A 334 -7.73 17.26 13.73
CA LYS A 334 -6.69 16.74 12.82
C LYS A 334 -5.61 15.87 13.51
N ASN A 335 -5.53 15.88 14.84
CA ASN A 335 -4.50 15.24 15.65
C ASN A 335 -5.03 14.10 16.53
N MET A 336 -6.35 13.94 16.67
CA MET A 336 -6.95 12.90 17.51
C MET A 336 -8.21 12.35 16.85
N SER A 337 -8.29 11.02 16.75
CA SER A 337 -9.44 10.30 16.21
C SER A 337 -9.65 8.96 16.91
N THR A 338 -10.85 8.41 16.83
CA THR A 338 -11.14 7.03 17.25
C THR A 338 -11.98 6.35 16.19
N TYR A 339 -11.91 5.04 16.10
CA TYR A 339 -12.68 4.28 15.11
C TYR A 339 -13.13 2.93 15.63
N VAL A 340 -14.15 2.40 14.97
CA VAL A 340 -14.54 0.99 15.00
C VAL A 340 -14.63 0.50 13.57
N ASP A 341 -14.14 -0.70 13.32
CA ASP A 341 -14.19 -1.34 12.00
C ASP A 341 -14.60 -2.81 12.15
N TYR A 342 -15.46 -3.30 11.27
CA TYR A 342 -15.93 -4.69 11.32
C TYR A 342 -15.77 -5.36 9.96
N LYS A 343 -14.77 -6.25 9.89
CA LYS A 343 -14.55 -7.18 8.79
C LYS A 343 -15.45 -8.39 8.95
N ILE A 344 -16.48 -8.44 8.12
CA ILE A 344 -17.41 -9.58 7.99
C ILE A 344 -16.86 -10.49 6.90
N ASN A 345 -16.17 -11.55 7.31
CA ASN A 345 -15.46 -12.46 6.42
C ASN A 345 -16.47 -13.39 5.71
N LEU A 346 -16.38 -13.44 4.39
CA LEU A 346 -17.28 -14.21 3.53
C LEU A 346 -16.60 -15.44 2.92
N LEU A 347 -15.40 -15.77 3.39
CA LEU A 347 -14.69 -16.99 3.00
C LEU A 347 -15.25 -18.19 3.75
N ASP A 348 -15.48 -19.27 3.02
CA ASP A 348 -15.82 -20.56 3.61
C ASP A 348 -14.55 -21.28 4.07
N ASP A 349 -14.61 -21.86 5.26
CA ASP A 349 -13.59 -22.78 5.75
C ASP A 349 -13.57 -24.07 4.90
N ASN A 350 -12.49 -24.28 4.13
CA ASN A 350 -12.36 -25.39 3.21
C ASN A 350 -10.92 -25.92 3.14
N ASN A 351 -10.70 -26.97 2.34
CA ASN A 351 -9.37 -27.59 2.25
C ASN A 351 -8.28 -26.61 1.80
N PHE A 352 -8.59 -25.66 0.91
CA PHE A 352 -7.64 -24.67 0.44
C PHE A 352 -7.32 -23.63 1.52
N THR A 353 -8.34 -23.02 2.16
CA THR A 353 -8.11 -21.99 3.18
C THR A 353 -7.31 -22.54 4.37
N LYS A 354 -7.62 -23.77 4.83
CA LYS A 354 -6.82 -24.47 5.85
C LYS A 354 -5.39 -24.71 5.41
N ALA A 355 -5.20 -25.24 4.21
CA ALA A 355 -3.87 -25.59 3.71
C ALA A 355 -2.99 -24.36 3.50
N ALA A 356 -3.60 -23.24 3.11
CA ALA A 356 -2.94 -21.96 2.88
C ALA A 356 -2.91 -21.04 4.11
N GLY A 357 -3.48 -21.44 5.25
CA GLY A 357 -3.51 -20.62 6.46
C GLY A 357 -4.27 -19.29 6.30
N ILE A 358 -5.32 -19.27 5.47
CA ILE A 358 -6.14 -18.08 5.25
C ILE A 358 -7.21 -18.01 6.33
N ASN A 359 -7.23 -16.91 7.09
CA ASN A 359 -8.24 -16.65 8.11
C ASN A 359 -9.63 -16.50 7.46
N THR A 360 -10.62 -17.26 7.95
CA THR A 360 -12.03 -17.23 7.53
C THR A 360 -12.94 -16.62 8.59
N ASP A 361 -12.40 -16.21 9.73
CA ASP A 361 -13.14 -15.62 10.83
C ASP A 361 -13.33 -14.11 10.63
N ASP A 362 -14.36 -13.62 11.27
CA ASP A 362 -14.69 -12.20 11.43
C ASP A 362 -13.70 -11.49 12.35
N VAL A 363 -13.49 -10.19 12.14
CA VAL A 363 -12.64 -9.36 13.00
C VAL A 363 -13.29 -8.00 13.26
N VAL A 364 -13.41 -7.62 14.53
CA VAL A 364 -13.78 -6.25 14.93
C VAL A 364 -12.54 -5.53 15.45
N ALA A 365 -12.23 -4.37 14.88
CA ALA A 365 -11.16 -3.50 15.33
C ALA A 365 -11.72 -2.27 16.06
N VAL A 366 -11.08 -1.87 17.16
CA VAL A 366 -11.36 -0.60 17.84
C VAL A 366 -10.04 0.11 18.11
N GLY A 367 -9.94 1.37 17.68
CA GLY A 367 -8.72 2.16 17.80
C GLY A 367 -8.92 3.57 18.35
N LEU A 368 -7.89 4.09 19.01
CA LEU A 368 -7.74 5.48 19.40
C LEU A 368 -6.38 5.98 18.93
N VAL A 369 -6.39 7.00 18.08
CA VAL A 369 -5.21 7.49 17.36
C VAL A 369 -4.89 8.91 17.77
N TYR A 370 -3.67 9.10 18.26
CA TYR A 370 -3.03 10.41 18.30
C TYR A 370 -2.05 10.53 17.12
N GLN A 371 -2.09 11.66 16.40
CA GLN A 371 -1.20 11.92 15.26
C GLN A 371 -0.68 13.37 15.26
N PHE A 372 0.52 13.56 14.70
CA PHE A 372 1.26 14.83 14.72
C PHE A 372 2.16 15.01 13.49
#